data_AF-A0A2D6I2X9-F1
#
_entry.id   AF-A0A2D6I2X9-F1
#
_cell.length_a   1.000
_cell.length_b   1.000
_cell.length_c   1.000
_cell.angle_alpha   90.00
_cell.angle_beta   90.00
_cell.angle_gamma   90.00
#
_symmetry.space_group_name_H-M   'P 1'
#
loop_
_entity.id
_entity.type
_entity.pdbx_description
1 polymer ?
#
loop_
_entity_poly.entity_id
_entity_poly.type
_entity_poly.pdbx_seq_one_letter_code
_entity_poly.pdbx_strand_id
1 'polypeptide(L)'
;MNEFDGPRRRVPRIVWWIAAACGVVVLLIGVAGFGGGVGPLRTLGLVTSDLQPVAYRTTLDESQIEVAVALPPGGLCPDADVQVTAFERGARVELEAQVQSSRTSDCPVTGIVGDRVWASVALEAPLGERQVIRAMDREPLPREDT
;
A
#
# COMPACT_ATOMS: atom_id res chain seq x y z
N MET A 1 -5.07 -56.47 38.39
CA MET A 1 -3.91 -55.84 37.74
C MET A 1 -4.33 -54.42 37.39
N ASN A 2 -3.71 -53.44 38.06
CA ASN A 2 -4.00 -51.99 38.17
C ASN A 2 -5.03 -51.35 37.22
N GLU A 3 -6.21 -51.06 37.75
CA GLU A 3 -7.16 -50.10 37.21
C GLU A 3 -6.82 -48.71 37.77
N PHE A 4 -5.98 -47.97 37.04
CA PHE A 4 -5.76 -46.55 37.28
C PHE A 4 -6.85 -45.78 36.53
N ASP A 5 -8.01 -45.65 37.17
CA ASP A 5 -9.14 -44.87 36.65
C ASP A 5 -8.82 -43.37 36.86
N GLY A 6 -8.01 -42.80 35.97
CA GLY A 6 -7.70 -41.37 35.96
C GLY A 6 -8.97 -40.57 35.65
N PRO A 7 -9.29 -39.49 36.39
CA PRO A 7 -10.54 -38.78 36.21
C PRO A 7 -10.64 -38.28 34.76
N ARG A 8 -11.65 -38.75 34.02
CA ARG A 8 -12.02 -38.21 32.70
C ARG A 8 -12.19 -36.70 32.85
N ARG A 9 -11.15 -35.93 32.51
CA ARG A 9 -11.17 -34.46 32.50
C ARG A 9 -12.25 -34.05 31.51
N ARG A 10 -13.46 -33.78 32.01
CA ARG A 10 -14.52 -33.16 31.23
C ARG A 10 -14.00 -31.80 30.82
N VAL A 11 -13.65 -31.66 29.55
CA VAL A 11 -13.20 -30.40 28.98
C VAL A 11 -14.32 -29.38 29.24
N PRO A 12 -14.07 -28.30 30.02
CA PRO A 12 -15.11 -27.37 30.36
C PRO A 12 -15.60 -26.66 29.09
N ARG A 13 -16.92 -26.44 28.99
CA ARG A 13 -17.56 -25.82 27.81
C ARG A 13 -16.92 -24.50 27.38
N ILE A 14 -16.27 -23.78 28.32
CA ILE A 14 -15.49 -22.57 28.05
C ILE A 14 -14.36 -22.79 27.03
N VAL A 15 -13.71 -23.96 27.02
CA VAL A 15 -12.63 -24.25 26.07
C VAL A 15 -13.17 -24.34 24.64
N TRP A 16 -14.39 -24.83 24.47
CA TRP A 16 -15.07 -24.85 23.17
C TRP A 16 -15.41 -23.45 22.67
N TRP A 17 -15.83 -22.55 23.56
CA TRP A 17 -16.07 -21.15 23.22
C TRP A 17 -14.78 -20.42 22.82
N ILE A 18 -13.67 -20.67 23.53
CA ILE A 18 -12.36 -20.12 23.19
C ILE A 18 -11.90 -20.64 21.82
N ALA A 19 -12.03 -21.94 21.57
CA ALA A 19 -11.65 -22.53 20.27
C ALA A 19 -12.49 -21.96 19.12
N ALA A 20 -13.80 -21.79 19.32
CA ALA A 20 -14.68 -21.17 18.34
C ALA A 20 -14.30 -19.71 18.07
N ALA A 21 -14.03 -18.93 19.13
CA ALA A 21 -13.59 -17.53 18.99
C ALA A 21 -12.25 -17.43 18.24
N CYS A 22 -11.27 -18.25 18.58
CA CYS A 22 -10.00 -18.32 17.84
C CYS A 22 -10.21 -18.72 16.37
N GLY A 23 -11.08 -19.70 16.11
CA GLY A 23 -11.42 -20.12 14.75
C GLY A 23 -12.02 -18.99 13.92
N VAL A 24 -12.93 -18.20 14.50
CA VAL A 24 -13.53 -17.02 13.85
C VAL A 24 -12.47 -15.96 13.56
N VAL A 25 -11.57 -15.68 14.50
CA VAL A 25 -10.48 -14.71 14.27
C VAL A 25 -9.55 -15.15 13.14
N VAL A 26 -9.14 -16.43 13.12
CA VAL A 26 -8.31 -16.98 12.04
C VAL A 26 -9.03 -16.93 10.70
N LEU A 27 -10.33 -17.24 10.68
CA LEU A 27 -11.15 -17.14 9.48
C LEU A 27 -11.22 -15.69 8.97
N LEU A 28 -11.45 -14.72 9.86
CA LEU A 28 -11.52 -13.30 9.50
C LEU A 28 -10.18 -12.79 8.97
N ILE A 29 -9.06 -13.16 9.60
CA ILE A 29 -7.71 -12.81 9.11
C ILE A 29 -7.45 -13.46 7.75
N GLY A 30 -7.84 -14.73 7.58
CA GLY A 30 -7.69 -15.47 6.33
C GLY A 30 -8.48 -14.83 5.19
N VAL A 31 -9.74 -14.50 5.42
CA VAL A 31 -10.62 -13.86 4.42
C VAL A 31 -10.12 -12.45 4.08
N ALA A 32 -9.72 -11.65 5.09
CA ALA A 32 -9.15 -10.32 4.86
C ALA A 32 -7.84 -10.40 4.06
N GLY A 33 -6.95 -11.34 4.39
CA GLY A 33 -5.68 -11.55 3.69
C GLY A 33 -5.87 -12.04 2.25
N PHE A 34 -6.85 -12.90 1.99
CA PHE A 34 -7.13 -13.42 0.65
C PHE A 34 -7.88 -12.43 -0.24
N GLY A 35 -8.80 -11.64 0.32
CA GLY A 35 -9.55 -10.60 -0.40
C GLY A 35 -8.72 -9.34 -0.70
N GLY A 36 -7.73 -9.02 0.16
CA GLY A 36 -6.89 -7.83 0.03
C GLY A 36 -5.64 -7.96 -0.85
N GLY A 37 -5.40 -9.11 -1.49
CA GLY A 37 -4.28 -9.30 -2.42
C GLY A 37 -2.87 -9.32 -1.79
N VAL A 38 -2.76 -9.21 -0.47
CA VAL A 38 -1.52 -9.18 0.32
C VAL A 38 -1.05 -10.58 0.71
N GLY A 39 -0.71 -11.41 -0.28
CA GLY A 39 -0.09 -12.72 -0.05
C GLY A 39 1.44 -12.59 0.17
N PRO A 40 2.04 -13.21 1.21
CA PRO A 40 3.47 -13.11 1.51
C PRO A 40 4.39 -13.79 0.47
N LEU A 41 3.82 -14.49 -0.52
CA LEU A 41 4.56 -15.20 -1.56
C LEU A 41 4.83 -14.36 -2.83
N ARG A 42 4.22 -13.17 -2.97
CA ARG A 42 4.43 -12.29 -4.14
C ARG A 42 5.73 -11.48 -4.08
N THR A 43 6.35 -11.38 -2.91
CA THR A 43 7.51 -10.51 -2.68
C THR A 43 8.87 -11.14 -3.02
N LEU A 44 8.93 -12.44 -3.36
CA LEU A 44 10.20 -13.14 -3.59
C LEU A 44 10.92 -12.77 -4.89
N GLY A 45 10.36 -11.89 -5.72
CA GLY A 45 10.97 -11.44 -6.98
C GLY A 45 10.76 -9.96 -7.31
N LEU A 46 10.18 -9.18 -6.40
CA LEU A 46 9.90 -7.76 -6.61
C LEU A 46 10.97 -6.90 -5.92
N VAL A 47 11.39 -5.85 -6.61
CA VAL A 47 12.25 -4.79 -6.08
C VAL A 47 11.40 -3.54 -5.98
N THR A 48 11.38 -2.95 -4.79
CA THR A 48 10.76 -1.65 -4.53
C THR A 48 11.84 -0.57 -4.59
N SER A 49 11.61 0.48 -5.37
CA SER A 49 12.49 1.65 -5.42
C SER A 49 11.68 2.91 -5.19
N ASP A 50 12.23 3.84 -4.42
CA ASP A 50 11.58 5.13 -4.18
C ASP A 50 11.63 5.99 -5.45
N LEU A 51 10.51 6.65 -5.75
CA LEU A 51 10.38 7.64 -6.81
C LEU A 51 10.16 9.02 -6.21
N GLN A 52 10.44 10.05 -7.00
CA GLN A 52 10.28 11.43 -6.56
C GLN A 52 8.97 12.03 -7.10
N PRO A 53 8.00 12.37 -6.24
CA PRO A 53 6.88 13.21 -6.63
C PRO A 53 7.41 14.59 -7.06
N VAL A 54 6.90 15.15 -8.14
CA VAL A 54 7.38 16.43 -8.69
C VAL A 54 6.32 17.52 -8.71
N ALA A 55 5.06 17.16 -8.89
CA ALA A 55 3.93 18.09 -8.91
C ALA A 55 2.64 17.37 -8.52
N TYR A 56 1.58 18.14 -8.26
CA TYR A 56 0.24 17.59 -8.09
C TYR A 56 -0.79 18.47 -8.79
N ARG A 57 -1.93 17.88 -9.16
CA ARG A 57 -3.10 18.60 -9.66
C ARG A 57 -4.36 18.06 -9.01
N THR A 58 -5.37 18.91 -8.94
CA THR A 58 -6.69 18.52 -8.40
C THR A 58 -7.54 17.90 -9.48
N THR A 59 -8.38 16.94 -9.09
CA THR A 59 -9.39 16.40 -10.00
C THR A 59 -10.75 17.09 -9.78
N LEU A 60 -11.78 16.64 -10.49
CA LEU A 60 -13.17 17.06 -10.23
C LEU A 60 -13.68 16.58 -8.87
N ASP A 61 -13.07 15.53 -8.32
CA ASP A 61 -13.35 15.02 -6.98
C ASP A 61 -12.36 15.65 -5.99
N GLU A 62 -12.87 16.37 -5.00
CA GLU A 62 -12.05 17.05 -3.99
C GLU A 62 -11.28 16.08 -3.08
N SER A 63 -11.71 14.81 -3.04
CA SER A 63 -11.06 13.72 -2.32
C SER A 63 -10.09 12.92 -3.21
N GLN A 64 -9.87 13.34 -4.46
CA GLN A 64 -8.92 12.70 -5.36
C GLN A 64 -7.97 13.73 -5.98
N ILE A 65 -6.68 13.44 -5.88
CA ILE A 65 -5.62 14.24 -6.52
C ILE A 65 -4.84 13.38 -7.50
N GLU A 66 -4.24 14.02 -8.49
CA GLU A 66 -3.28 13.35 -9.35
C GLU A 66 -1.88 13.89 -9.05
N VAL A 67 -0.95 12.97 -8.87
CA VAL A 67 0.43 13.27 -8.49
C VAL A 67 1.32 12.91 -9.66
N ALA A 68 2.11 13.88 -10.11
CA ALA A 68 3.15 13.65 -11.09
C ALA A 68 4.37 13.07 -10.38
N VAL A 69 4.87 11.95 -10.87
CA VAL A 69 6.05 11.24 -10.36
C VAL A 69 7.11 11.21 -11.46
N ALA A 70 8.33 11.62 -11.13
CA ALA A 70 9.45 11.57 -12.08
C ALA A 70 9.81 10.11 -12.40
N LEU A 71 10.00 9.82 -13.68
CA LEU A 71 10.51 8.51 -14.08
C LEU A 71 11.94 8.30 -13.55
N PRO A 72 12.29 7.07 -13.13
CA PRO A 72 13.66 6.75 -12.77
C PRO A 72 14.57 6.84 -14.01
N PRO A 73 15.90 7.01 -13.83
CA PRO A 73 16.83 7.19 -14.94
C PRO A 73 16.92 5.96 -15.87
N GLY A 74 16.59 4.77 -15.37
CA GLY A 74 16.45 3.55 -16.16
C GLY A 74 15.07 3.39 -16.83
N GLY A 75 14.19 4.39 -16.70
CA GLY A 75 12.78 4.43 -17.10
C GLY A 75 11.91 3.34 -16.47
N LEU A 76 10.67 3.21 -16.94
CA LEU A 76 9.69 2.28 -16.36
C LEU A 76 9.47 1.07 -17.26
N CYS A 77 9.47 -0.11 -16.66
CA CYS A 77 8.99 -1.30 -17.34
C CYS A 77 7.46 -1.31 -17.41
N PRO A 78 6.86 -1.94 -18.43
CA PRO A 78 5.40 -2.05 -18.53
C PRO A 78 4.78 -2.95 -17.45
N ASP A 79 5.55 -3.84 -16.82
CA ASP A 79 5.13 -4.62 -15.65
C ASP A 79 5.41 -3.90 -14.31
N ALA A 80 6.00 -2.71 -14.35
CA ALA A 80 6.29 -1.94 -13.15
C ALA A 80 5.00 -1.27 -12.64
N ASP A 81 4.76 -1.40 -11.34
CA ASP A 81 3.62 -0.80 -10.66
C ASP A 81 4.07 0.46 -9.90
N VAL A 82 3.54 1.62 -10.29
CA VAL A 82 3.82 2.89 -9.61
C VAL A 82 2.76 3.12 -8.55
N GLN A 83 3.18 3.11 -7.30
CA GLN A 83 2.32 3.32 -6.14
C GLN A 83 2.63 4.68 -5.53
N VAL A 84 1.59 5.47 -5.29
CA VAL A 84 1.70 6.74 -4.58
C VAL A 84 0.82 6.69 -3.34
N THR A 85 1.43 6.95 -2.19
CA THR A 85 0.77 6.94 -0.88
C THR A 85 0.68 8.36 -0.35
N ALA A 86 -0.51 8.74 0.12
CA ALA A 86 -0.73 9.99 0.84
C ALA A 86 -0.83 9.73 2.34
N PHE A 87 -0.03 10.46 3.11
CA PHE A 87 -0.11 10.50 4.57
C PHE A 87 -0.73 11.82 5.01
N GLU A 88 -1.91 11.72 5.59
CA GLU A 88 -2.70 12.88 5.99
C GLU A 88 -2.40 13.29 7.43
N ARG A 89 -1.71 14.42 7.60
CA ARG A 89 -1.32 14.98 8.90
C ARG A 89 -1.96 16.34 9.13
N GLY A 90 -3.27 16.33 9.41
CA GLY A 90 -4.05 17.55 9.65
C GLY A 90 -3.98 18.50 8.46
N ALA A 91 -3.30 19.64 8.62
CA ALA A 91 -3.18 20.66 7.57
C ALA A 91 -2.21 20.30 6.42
N ARG A 92 -1.57 19.13 6.45
CA ARG A 92 -0.59 18.69 5.46
C ARG A 92 -0.93 17.32 4.90
N VAL A 93 -0.58 17.12 3.63
CA VAL A 93 -0.62 15.82 2.94
C VAL A 93 0.81 15.52 2.49
N GLU A 94 1.41 14.49 3.08
CA GLU A 94 2.76 14.03 2.71
C GLU A 94 2.65 12.95 1.64
N LEU A 95 3.33 13.13 0.51
CA LEU A 95 3.30 12.20 -0.61
C LEU A 95 4.60 11.39 -0.69
N GLU A 96 4.45 10.08 -0.79
CA GLU A 96 5.52 9.14 -1.04
C GLU A 96 5.19 8.34 -2.30
N ALA A 97 6.15 8.21 -3.22
CA ALA A 97 5.97 7.44 -4.44
C ALA A 97 7.02 6.34 -4.49
N GLN A 98 6.60 5.16 -4.92
CA GLN A 98 7.45 3.98 -5.07
C GLN A 98 7.09 3.25 -6.34
N VAL A 99 8.07 2.59 -6.94
CA VAL A 99 7.86 1.66 -8.04
C VAL A 99 8.20 0.26 -7.56
N GLN A 100 7.31 -0.68 -7.84
CA GLN A 100 7.56 -2.10 -7.69
C GLN A 100 7.83 -2.68 -9.08
N SER A 101 9.00 -3.28 -9.28
CA SER A 101 9.35 -3.94 -10.53
C SER A 101 9.89 -5.34 -10.27
N SER A 102 9.78 -6.25 -11.24
CA SER A 102 10.38 -7.56 -11.11
C SER A 102 11.91 -7.47 -11.22
N ARG A 103 12.63 -8.25 -10.41
CA ARG A 103 14.10 -8.24 -10.38
C ARG A 103 14.74 -8.77 -11.66
N THR A 104 13.97 -9.47 -12.48
CA THR A 104 14.38 -10.14 -13.72
C THR A 104 13.80 -9.49 -14.97
N SER A 105 13.17 -8.30 -14.86
CA SER A 105 12.58 -7.61 -16.01
C SER A 105 13.68 -7.03 -16.91
N ASP A 106 14.02 -7.71 -18.01
CA ASP A 106 14.68 -7.10 -19.17
C ASP A 106 13.60 -6.64 -20.14
N CYS A 107 13.06 -5.44 -19.89
CA CYS A 107 11.95 -4.89 -20.66
C CYS A 107 12.45 -3.77 -21.60
N PRO A 108 11.76 -3.50 -22.72
CA PRO A 108 11.93 -2.24 -23.41
C PRO A 108 11.44 -1.13 -22.49
N VAL A 109 12.38 -0.34 -21.98
CA VAL A 109 12.11 0.80 -21.10
C VAL A 109 11.14 1.76 -21.78
N THR A 110 10.09 2.15 -21.06
CA THR A 110 9.16 3.20 -21.49
C THR A 110 9.47 4.52 -20.80
N GLY A 111 9.40 5.60 -21.59
CA GLY A 111 9.65 6.99 -21.15
C GLY A 111 11.12 7.42 -21.27
N ILE A 112 11.32 8.71 -21.50
CA ILE A 112 12.63 9.36 -21.55
C ILE A 112 12.94 9.94 -20.17
N VAL A 113 14.21 9.97 -19.77
CA VAL A 113 14.65 10.67 -18.56
C VAL A 113 14.12 12.11 -18.58
N GLY A 114 13.29 12.48 -17.60
CA GLY A 114 12.60 13.76 -17.54
C GLY A 114 11.09 13.69 -17.83
N ASP A 115 10.60 12.56 -18.32
CA ASP A 115 9.16 12.29 -18.36
C ASP A 115 8.61 12.09 -16.93
N ARG A 116 7.30 12.28 -16.80
CA ARG A 116 6.56 12.08 -15.56
C ARG A 116 5.30 11.26 -15.81
N VAL A 117 4.95 10.41 -14.84
CA VAL A 117 3.68 9.68 -14.83
C VAL A 117 2.74 10.34 -13.84
N TRP A 118 1.47 10.45 -14.21
CA TRP A 118 0.41 10.88 -13.30
C TRP A 118 -0.21 9.66 -12.64
N ALA A 119 -0.21 9.64 -11.32
CA ALA A 119 -0.85 8.62 -10.50
C ALA A 119 -1.99 9.25 -9.70
N SER A 120 -3.17 8.64 -9.75
CA SER A 120 -4.33 9.08 -8.97
C SER A 120 -4.21 8.59 -7.52
N VAL A 121 -4.44 9.49 -6.58
CA VAL A 121 -4.36 9.22 -5.14
C VAL A 121 -5.67 9.67 -4.50
N ALA A 122 -6.30 8.76 -3.77
CA ALA A 122 -7.47 9.06 -2.95
C ALA A 122 -7.03 9.60 -1.59
N LEU A 123 -7.77 10.58 -1.10
CA LEU A 123 -7.63 11.20 0.21
C LEU A 123 -8.83 10.82 1.08
N GLU A 124 -8.60 10.62 2.38
CA GLU A 124 -9.63 10.43 3.39
C GLU A 124 -10.44 11.70 3.63
N ALA A 125 -9.82 12.87 3.50
CA ALA A 125 -10.46 14.17 3.61
C ALA A 125 -10.16 15.05 2.39
N PRO A 126 -11.09 15.93 1.97
CA PRO A 126 -10.88 16.85 0.86
C PRO A 126 -9.57 17.63 0.98
N LEU A 127 -8.91 17.89 -0.14
CA LEU A 127 -7.63 18.60 -0.14
C LEU A 127 -7.78 20.03 0.42
N GLY A 128 -8.80 20.77 0.00
CA GLY A 128 -9.05 22.14 0.46
C GLY A 128 -7.80 23.05 0.40
N GLU A 129 -7.44 23.65 1.52
CA GLU A 129 -6.26 24.52 1.69
C GLU A 129 -5.03 23.78 2.22
N ARG A 130 -5.06 22.45 2.27
CA ARG A 130 -3.98 21.65 2.86
C ARG A 130 -2.74 21.71 1.98
N GLN A 131 -1.59 21.78 2.64
CA GLN A 131 -0.32 21.83 1.94
C GLN A 131 0.10 20.42 1.51
N VAL A 132 0.38 20.25 0.21
CA VAL A 132 0.92 19.01 -0.33
C VAL A 132 2.44 19.09 -0.32
N ILE A 133 3.10 18.14 0.34
CA ILE A 133 4.56 18.11 0.50
C ILE A 133 5.10 16.72 0.16
N ARG A 134 6.37 16.64 -0.21
CA ARG A 134 7.07 15.35 -0.35
C ARG A 134 7.41 14.76 1.01
N ALA A 135 7.19 13.47 1.20
CA ALA A 135 7.50 12.80 2.46
C ALA A 135 9.01 12.78 2.76
N MET A 136 9.84 12.63 1.72
CA MET A 136 11.30 12.46 1.84
C MET A 136 12.02 13.69 2.40
N ASP A 137 11.74 14.88 1.86
CA ASP A 137 12.45 16.13 2.17
C ASP A 137 11.53 17.24 2.72
N ARG A 138 10.22 16.97 2.80
CA ARG A 138 9.18 17.92 3.25
C ARG A 138 9.10 19.17 2.37
N GLU A 139 9.63 19.14 1.15
CA GLU A 139 9.46 20.25 0.23
C GLU A 139 8.02 20.32 -0.27
N PRO A 140 7.45 21.55 -0.37
CA PRO A 140 6.14 21.73 -0.95
C PRO A 140 6.17 21.35 -2.43
N LEU A 141 5.14 20.61 -2.85
CA LEU A 141 4.97 20.28 -4.26
C LEU A 141 4.26 21.43 -4.98
N PRO A 142 4.71 21.80 -6.19
CA PRO A 142 4.00 22.77 -7.01
C PRO A 142 2.64 22.19 -7.43
N ARG A 143 1.62 23.04 -7.38
CA ARG A 143 0.30 22.75 -7.95
C ARG A 143 0.30 23.08 -9.44
N GLU A 144 -0.08 22.13 -10.27
CA GLU A 144 -0.34 22.33 -11.68
C GLU A 144 -1.85 22.37 -11.94
N ASP A 145 -2.25 23.14 -12.94
CA ASP A 145 -3.65 23.20 -13.39
C ASP A 145 -3.98 21.98 -14.24
N THR A 146 -5.22 21.50 -14.13
CA THR A 146 -5.72 20.26 -14.76
C THR A 146 -5.87 20.39 -16.26
#